data_AF-A0A7Y3CNM7-F1
#
_entry.id   AF-A0A7Y3CNM7-F1
#
_cell.length_a   1.000
_cell.length_b   1.000
_cell.length_c   1.000
_cell.angle_alpha   90.00
_cell.angle_beta   90.00
_cell.angle_gamma   90.00
#
_symmetry.space_group_name_H-M   'P 1'
#
loop_
_entity.id
_entity.type
_entity.pdbx_description
1 polymer ?
#
loop_
_entity_poly.entity_id
_entity_poly.type
_entity_poly.pdbx_seq_one_letter_code
_entity_poly.pdbx_strand_id
1 'polypeptide(L)' 'MHELSVCLSLLQQVESIAAERNATRVTAITLSIGPLSGVEPDLLENAYPLAAAGTLA' A
#
# COMPACT_ATOMS: atom_id res chain seq x y z
N MET A 1 4.89 13.97 -6.05
CA MET A 1 4.66 13.13 -4.87
C MET A 1 4.84 11.68 -5.31
N HIS A 2 6.09 11.21 -5.30
CA HIS A 2 6.49 9.91 -5.85
C HIS A 2 5.96 8.74 -5.01
N GLU A 3 5.84 8.95 -3.70
CA GLU A 3 5.51 7.96 -2.68
C GLU A 3 4.00 7.71 -2.61
N LEU A 4 3.18 8.74 -2.81
CA LEU A 4 1.73 8.59 -2.90
C LEU A 4 1.33 7.69 -4.08
N SER A 5 1.97 7.86 -5.25
CA SER A 5 1.74 6.96 -6.38
C SER A 5 2.15 5.52 -6.08
N VAL A 6 3.24 5.31 -5.33
CA VAL A 6 3.66 3.97 -4.88
C VAL A 6 2.60 3.35 -3.94
N CYS A 7 2.09 4.11 -2.97
CA CYS A 7 1.03 3.65 -2.08
C CYS A 7 -0.25 3.26 -2.85
N LEU A 8 -0.68 4.07 -3.82
CA LEU A 8 -1.88 3.79 -4.62
C LEU A 8 -1.70 2.51 -5.45
N SER A 9 -0.57 2.34 -6.14
CA SER A 9 -0.28 1.12 -6.90
C SER A 9 -0.16 -0.12 -6.02
N LEU A 10 0.32 0.03 -4.78
CA LEU A 10 0.36 -1.03 -3.79
C LEU A 10 -1.03 -1.43 -3.32
N LEU A 11 -1.87 -0.46 -2.97
CA LEU A 11 -3.23 -0.72 -2.50
C LEU A 11 -4.08 -1.38 -3.59
N GLN A 12 -3.91 -0.99 -4.85
CA GLN A 12 -4.59 -1.64 -5.96
C GLN A 12 -4.25 -3.14 -6.08
N GLN A 13 -3.00 -3.53 -5.82
CA GLN A 13 -2.61 -4.94 -5.78
C GLN A 13 -3.22 -5.66 -4.56
N VAL A 14 -3.22 -5.00 -3.41
CA VAL A 14 -3.80 -5.54 -2.16
C VAL A 14 -5.31 -5.77 -2.32
N GLU A 15 -6.03 -4.85 -2.95
CA GLU A 15 -7.46 -4.99 -3.24
C GLU A 15 -7.74 -6.13 -4.22
N SER A 16 -6.92 -6.31 -5.27
CA SER A 16 -7.04 -7.46 -6.17
C SER A 16 -6.90 -8.78 -5.40
N ILE A 17 -5.88 -8.88 -4.54
CA ILE A 17 -5.65 -10.07 -3.71
C ILE A 17 -6.81 -10.29 -2.73
N ALA A 18 -7.34 -9.22 -2.12
CA ALA A 18 -8.47 -9.30 -1.22
C ALA A 18 -9.73 -9.80 -1.96
N ALA A 19 -10.00 -9.27 -3.15
CA ALA A 19 -11.13 -9.71 -3.99
C ALA A 19 -11.00 -11.18 -4.40
N GLU A 20 -9.82 -11.60 -4.88
CA GLU A 20 -9.53 -13.00 -5.24
C GLU A 20 -9.76 -13.97 -4.07
N ARG A 21 -9.47 -13.52 -2.85
CA ARG A 21 -9.63 -14.30 -1.62
C ARG A 21 -11.00 -14.15 -0.96
N ASN A 22 -11.91 -13.35 -1.53
CA ASN A 22 -13.17 -12.95 -0.91
C ASN A 22 -12.98 -12.38 0.52
N ALA A 23 -11.87 -11.69 0.74
CA ALA A 23 -11.56 -11.06 2.01
C ALA A 23 -12.36 -9.77 2.17
N THR A 24 -12.92 -9.54 3.36
CA THR A 24 -13.69 -8.34 3.68
C THR A 24 -12.87 -7.27 4.40
N ARG A 25 -11.63 -7.58 4.80
CA ARG A 25 -10.72 -6.67 5.49
C ARG A 25 -9.27 -7.13 5.35
N VAL A 26 -8.36 -6.17 5.16
CA VAL A 26 -6.92 -6.38 5.30
C VAL A 26 -6.49 -5.90 6.69
N THR A 27 -5.73 -6.72 7.42
CA THR A 27 -5.35 -6.41 8.82
C THR A 27 -3.92 -5.91 8.97
N ALA A 28 -3.04 -6.33 8.07
CA ALA A 28 -1.65 -5.92 8.04
C ALA A 28 -1.11 -6.06 6.63
N ILE A 29 -0.20 -5.16 6.26
CA ILE A 29 0.58 -5.21 5.03
C ILE A 29 2.04 -5.10 5.44
N THR A 30 2.85 -6.10 5.10
CA THR A 30 4.29 -6.09 5.35
C THR A 30 5.02 -5.92 4.04
N LEU A 31 5.88 -4.92 3.95
CA LEU A 31 6.63 -4.58 2.75
C LEU A 31 8.12 -4.82 2.94
N SER A 32 8.77 -5.26 1.87
CA SER A 32 10.23 -5.31 1.78
C SER A 32 10.67 -4.24 0.80
N ILE A 33 11.42 -3.25 1.28
CA ILE A 33 11.90 -2.13 0.48
C ILE A 33 13.38 -2.36 0.20
N GLY A 34 13.70 -2.54 -1.09
CA GLY A 34 15.09 -2.74 -1.52
C GLY A 34 15.91 -1.45 -1.41
N PRO A 35 17.21 -1.55 -1.08
CA PRO A 35 18.07 -0.38 -0.88
C PRO A 35 18.29 0.48 -2.14
N LEU A 36 17.95 -0.05 -3.31
CA LEU A 36 18.06 0.64 -4.60
C LEU A 36 16.69 0.99 -5.21
N SER A 37 15.61 0.86 -4.44
CA SER A 37 14.24 1.10 -4.94
C SER A 37 13.94 2.58 -5.19
N GLY A 38 14.70 3.49 -4.58
CA GLY A 38 14.39 4.93 -4.59
C GLY A 38 13.16 5.30 -3.75
N VAL A 39 12.56 4.34 -3.05
CA VAL A 39 11.44 4.57 -2.13
C VAL A 39 11.99 4.99 -0.78
N GLU A 40 11.46 6.08 -0.25
CA GLU A 40 11.73 6.54 1.10
C GLU A 40 10.68 5.96 2.07
N PRO A 41 11.02 4.99 2.95
CA PRO A 41 10.06 4.31 3.81
C PRO A 41 9.24 5.26 4.69
N ASP A 42 9.90 6.25 5.29
CA ASP A 42 9.24 7.22 6.18
C ASP A 42 8.20 8.05 5.41
N LEU A 43 8.49 8.43 4.16
CA LEU A 43 7.54 9.16 3.33
C LEU A 43 6.39 8.28 2.85
N LEU A 44 6.66 6.99 2.60
CA LEU A 44 5.65 6.00 2.25
C LEU A 44 4.67 5.79 3.42
N GLU A 45 5.19 5.65 4.65
CA GLU A 45 4.37 5.53 5.87
C GLU A 45 3.49 6.77 6.08
N ASN A 46 4.02 7.97 5.83
CA ASN A 46 3.25 9.21 5.92
C ASN A 46 2.18 9.34 4.83
N ALA A 47 2.44 8.82 3.62
CA ALA A 47 1.50 8.86 2.50
C ALA A 47 0.41 7.77 2.61
N TYR A 48 0.67 6.69 3.34
CA TYR A 48 -0.22 5.53 3.42
C TYR A 48 -1.63 5.86 3.96
N PRO A 49 -1.83 6.60 5.08
CA PRO A 49 -3.16 6.92 5.58
C PRO A 49 -4.03 7.67 4.57
N LEU A 50 -3.41 8.53 3.75
CA LEU A 50 -4.11 9.26 2.70
C LEU A 50 -4.52 8.32 1.55
N ALA A 51 -3.64 7.40 1.17
CA ALA A 51 -3.90 6.44 0.10
C ALA A 51 -4.93 5.37 0.51
N ALA A 52 -4.89 4.90 1.76
CA ALA A 52 -5.75 3.84 2.29
C ALA A 52 -7.17 4.31 2.61
N ALA A 53 -7.39 5.62 2.72
CA ALA A 53 -8.69 6.18 3.04
C ALA A 53 -9.77 5.72 2.05
N GLY A 54 -10.77 4.98 2.56
CA GLY A 54 -11.88 4.46 1.76
C GLY A 54 -11.60 3.11 1.08
N THR A 55 -10.46 2.47 1.35
CA THR A 55 -10.11 1.12 0.87
C THR A 55 -10.46 0.05 1.92
N LEU A 56 -10.22 -1.22 1.59
CA LEU A 56 -10.36 -2.36 2.52
C LEU A 56 -9.18 -2.52 3.50
N ALA A 57 -8.14 -1.69 3.34
CA ALA A 57 -6.91 -1.68 4.12
C ALA A 57 -6.96 -0.65 5.28
#